data_AF-A0A2P7MSA6-F1
#
_entry.id   AF-A0A2P7MSA6-F1
#
_cell.length_a   1.000
_cell.length_b   1.000
_cell.length_c   1.000
_cell.angle_alpha   90.00
_cell.angle_beta   90.00
_cell.angle_gamma   90.00
#
_symmetry.space_group_name_H-M   'P 1'
#
loop_
_entity.id
_entity.type
_entity.pdbx_description
1 polymer ?
#
loop_
_entity_poly.entity_id
_entity_poly.type
_entity_poly.pdbx_seq_one_letter_code
_entity_poly.pdbx_strand_id
1 'polypeptide(L)' 'MPAISEPTNINLYFGHRNQVTLEKFDHLSDHLRRSRTGTLDFLITHYEWFEKHKKEMIG' A
#
# COMPACT_ATOMS: atom_id res chain seq x y z
N MET A 1 -12.06 -25.30 11.73
CA MET A 1 -11.27 -24.08 11.98
C MET A 1 -10.70 -23.62 10.66
N PRO A 2 -10.88 -22.37 10.22
CA PRO A 2 -10.26 -21.92 8.98
C PRO A 2 -8.73 -21.96 9.15
N ALA A 3 -8.01 -22.40 8.12
CA ALA A 3 -6.56 -22.45 8.14
C ALA A 3 -6.03 -21.02 8.30
N ILE A 4 -5.32 -20.77 9.39
CA ILE A 4 -4.56 -19.53 9.56
C ILE A 4 -3.42 -19.64 8.53
N SER A 5 -3.55 -18.90 7.43
CA SER A 5 -2.51 -18.79 6.42
C SER A 5 -1.20 -18.36 7.08
N GLU A 6 -0.12 -19.10 6.86
CA GLU A 6 1.17 -18.76 7.43
C GLU A 6 1.61 -17.35 7.00
N PRO A 7 2.21 -16.57 7.92
CA PRO A 7 2.69 -15.23 7.59
C PRO A 7 3.70 -15.31 6.44
N THR A 8 3.34 -14.68 5.32
CA THR A 8 4.18 -14.63 4.12
C THR A 8 4.91 -13.30 4.06
N ASN A 9 6.23 -13.33 3.98
CA ASN A 9 7.05 -12.13 3.82
C ASN A 9 7.17 -11.76 2.34
N ILE A 10 7.06 -10.46 2.04
CA ILE A 10 7.32 -9.89 0.71
C ILE A 10 8.50 -8.93 0.85
N ASN A 11 9.54 -9.14 0.04
CA ASN A 11 10.67 -8.22 -0.05
C ASN A 11 10.49 -7.32 -1.28
N LEU A 12 10.32 -6.01 -1.03
CA LEU A 12 10.23 -5.01 -2.08
C LEU A 12 11.60 -4.36 -2.31
N TYR A 13 12.17 -4.57 -3.49
CA TYR A 13 13.39 -3.89 -3.90
C TYR A 13 13.05 -2.71 -4.81
N PHE A 14 13.27 -1.49 -4.31
CA PHE A 14 12.98 -0.26 -5.07
C PHE A 14 14.09 0.08 -6.08
N GLY A 15 15.32 -0.38 -5.84
CA GLY A 15 16.48 -0.11 -6.68
C GLY A 15 16.83 1.38 -6.81
N HIS A 16 18.00 1.66 -7.39
CA HIS A 16 18.54 3.02 -7.50
C HIS A 16 17.63 3.99 -8.27
N ARG A 17 16.80 3.49 -9.20
CA ARG A 17 15.90 4.32 -10.01
C ARG A 17 14.60 4.70 -9.29
N ASN A 18 14.21 3.98 -8.24
CA ASN A 18 12.98 4.27 -7.50
C ASN A 18 13.24 4.54 -6.02
N GLN A 19 14.44 5.00 -5.65
CA GLN A 19 14.78 5.40 -4.28
C GLN A 19 13.78 6.44 -3.74
N VAL A 20 13.39 7.40 -4.59
CA VAL A 20 12.38 8.42 -4.28
C VAL A 20 11.02 7.79 -3.92
N THR A 21 10.67 6.64 -4.50
CA THR A 21 9.43 5.93 -4.17
C THR A 21 9.49 5.33 -2.77
N LEU A 22 10.64 4.78 -2.37
CA LEU A 22 10.86 4.30 -1.01
C LEU A 22 10.74 5.45 -0.01
N GLU A 23 11.37 6.60 -0.29
CA GLU A 23 11.29 7.78 0.58
C GLU A 23 9.84 8.28 0.73
N LYS A 24 9.10 8.38 -0.37
CA LYS A 24 7.67 8.75 -0.34
C LYS A 24 6.84 7.76 0.47
N PHE A 25 7.12 6.47 0.33
CA PHE A 25 6.41 5.42 1.06
C PHE A 25 6.70 5.45 2.56
N ASP A 26 7.96 5.66 2.95
CA ASP A 26 8.36 5.80 4.35
C ASP A 26 7.75 7.08 4.96
N HIS A 27 7.81 8.21 4.26
CA HIS A 27 7.14 9.45 4.69
C HIS A 27 5.63 9.29 4.87
N LEU A 28 4.97 8.58 3.94
CA LEU A 28 3.53 8.31 4.06
C LEU A 28 3.24 7.42 5.28
N SER A 29 4.08 6.42 5.53
CA SER A 29 3.94 5.53 6.70
C SER A 29 4.03 6.31 8.01
N ASP A 30 5.02 7.20 8.13
CA ASP A 30 5.19 8.06 9.30
C ASP A 30 4.01 9.02 9.47
N HIS A 31 3.58 9.65 8.39
CA HIS A 31 2.46 10.60 8.41
C HIS A 31 1.16 9.94 8.85
N LEU A 32 0.87 8.74 8.34
CA LEU A 32 -0.32 7.96 8.72
C LEU A 32 -0.17 7.28 10.09
N ARG A 33 1.03 7.30 10.69
CA ARG A 33 1.39 6.56 11.91
C ARG A 33 1.09 5.06 11.78
N ARG A 34 1.45 4.48 10.63
CA ARG A 34 1.22 3.07 10.30
C ARG A 34 2.53 2.33 10.10
N SER A 35 2.51 1.01 10.33
CA SER A 35 3.59 0.15 9.87
C SER A 35 3.63 0.14 8.35
N ARG A 36 4.77 -0.23 7.76
CA ARG A 36 4.90 -0.39 6.30
C ARG A 36 3.82 -1.30 5.72
N THR A 37 3.53 -2.43 6.38
CA THR A 37 2.44 -3.33 5.96
C THR A 37 1.08 -2.64 6.04
N GLY A 38 0.81 -1.87 7.10
CA GLY A 38 -0.44 -1.11 7.23
C GLY A 38 -0.56 0.04 6.24
N THR A 39 0.55 0.63 5.80
CA THR A 39 0.58 1.63 4.72
C THR A 39 0.31 0.98 3.37
N LEU A 40 0.89 -0.20 3.11
CA LEU A 40 0.62 -0.96 1.90
C LEU A 40 -0.86 -1.36 1.80
N ASP A 41 -1.44 -1.85 2.89
CA ASP A 41 -2.88 -2.17 3.00
C ASP A 41 -3.78 -0.95 2.72
N PHE A 42 -3.42 0.20 3.30
CA PHE A 42 -4.10 1.47 3.03
C PHE A 42 -4.05 1.84 1.55
N LEU A 43 -2.88 1.75 0.90
CA LEU A 43 -2.72 2.09 -0.51
C LEU A 43 -3.55 1.17 -1.42
N ILE A 44 -3.59 -0.14 -1.12
CA ILE A 44 -4.41 -1.11 -1.86
C ILE A 44 -5.88 -0.76 -1.73
N THR A 45 -6.37 -0.59 -0.49
CA THR A 45 -7.76 -0.25 -0.22
C THR A 45 -8.16 1.08 -0.87
N HIS A 46 -7.27 2.07 -0.84
CA HIS A 46 -7.51 3.36 -1.46
C HIS A 46 -7.63 3.24 -2.99
N TYR A 47 -6.80 2.43 -3.63
CA TYR A 47 -6.89 2.16 -5.07
C TYR A 47 -8.18 1.43 -5.43
N GLU A 48 -8.57 0.40 -4.67
CA GLU A 48 -9.84 -0.31 -4.88
C GLU A 48 -11.05 0.62 -4.75
N TRP A 49 -11.04 1.48 -3.74
CA TRP A 49 -12.07 2.51 -3.57
C TRP A 49 -12.10 3.46 -4.77
N PHE A 50 -10.94 3.97 -5.20
CA PHE A 50 -10.85 4.87 -6.35
C PHE A 50 -11.42 4.23 -7.61
N GLU A 51 -11.01 3.00 -7.95
CA GLU A 51 -11.49 2.30 -9.15
C GLU A 51 -13.00 2.06 -9.11
N LYS A 52 -13.57 1.79 -7.92
CA LYS A 52 -15.01 1.63 -7.76
C LYS A 52 -15.79 2.93 -8.04
N HIS A 53 -15.27 4.08 -7.62
CA HIS A 53 -15.98 5.37 -7.69
C HIS A 53 -15.56 6.25 -8.89
N LYS A 54 -14.51 5.87 -9.61
CA LYS A 54 -14.04 6.57 -10.83
C LYS A 54 -15.13 6.74 -11.88
N LYS A 55 -16.06 5.78 -12.01
CA LYS A 55 -17.20 5.86 -12.94
C LYS A 55 -18.21 6.94 -12.56
N GLU A 56 -18.35 7.25 -11.27
CA GLU A 56 -19.26 8.27 -10.75
C GLU A 56 -18.65 9.68 -10.85
N MET A 57 -17.32 9.79 -10.89
CA MET A 57 -16.61 11.08 -11.02
C MET A 57 -16.51 11.60 -12.46
N ILE A 58 -16.75 10.75 -13.47
CA ILE A 58 -16.70 11.11 -14.91
C ILE A 58 -18.13 11.17 -15.49
N GLY A 59 -19.16 11.10 -14.64
CA GLY A 59 -20.58 11.18 -15.00
C GLY A 59 -21.17 12.57 -14.81
#